data_AF-A0ABD2QJ09-F1
#
_entry.id   AF-A0ABD2QJ09-F1
#
_cell.length_a   1.000
_cell.length_b   1.000
_cell.length_c   1.000
_cell.angle_alpha   90.00
_cell.angle_beta   90.00
_cell.angle_gamma   90.00
#
_symmetry.space_group_name_H-M   'P 1'
#
loop_
_entity.id
_entity.type
_entity.pdbx_description
1 polymer ?
#
loop_
_entity_poly.entity_id
_entity_poly.type
_entity_poly.pdbx_seq_one_letter_code
_entity_poly.pdbx_strand_id
1 'polypeptide(L)'
;MSTTQFHRVSPQSIDLTLCFAFYSLFLLFLAARIVYHCVTPIVLVANVWAYFFTQRKEHERKEREKENPPVHMKPYPRTLKPFPWGDGKTHFFPAMRKYWGFDP
;
A
#
# COMPACT_ATOMS: atom_id res chain seq x y z
N MET A 1 -1.24 -26.99 -52.80
CA MET A 1 -2.61 -26.52 -52.54
C MET A 1 -2.95 -26.89 -51.11
N SER A 2 -3.01 -25.92 -50.20
CA SER A 2 -3.21 -26.15 -48.77
C SER A 2 -4.68 -25.93 -48.43
N THR A 3 -5.42 -27.00 -48.14
CA THR A 3 -6.82 -26.93 -47.68
C THR A 3 -6.84 -26.65 -46.19
N THR A 4 -7.14 -25.41 -45.83
CA THR A 4 -7.46 -24.99 -44.46
C THR A 4 -8.69 -25.76 -43.96
N GLN A 5 -8.49 -26.67 -43.01
CA GLN A 5 -9.58 -27.34 -42.32
C GLN A 5 -10.24 -26.36 -41.35
N PHE A 6 -11.43 -25.87 -41.71
CA PHE A 6 -12.31 -25.15 -40.81
C PHE A 6 -12.94 -26.16 -39.84
N HIS A 7 -12.34 -26.31 -38.66
CA HIS A 7 -12.96 -27.04 -37.55
C HIS A 7 -14.31 -26.37 -37.23
N ARG A 8 -15.42 -27.02 -37.58
CA ARG A 8 -16.77 -26.61 -37.14
C ARG A 8 -16.82 -26.69 -35.62
N VAL A 9 -16.76 -25.54 -34.97
CA VAL A 9 -17.05 -25.40 -33.53
C VAL A 9 -18.51 -25.80 -33.33
N SER A 10 -18.78 -26.76 -32.42
CA SER A 10 -20.14 -27.23 -32.19
C SER A 10 -20.96 -26.11 -31.52
N PRO A 11 -22.22 -25.87 -31.93
CA PRO A 11 -23.04 -24.79 -31.40
C PRO A 11 -23.20 -24.86 -29.88
N GLN A 12 -23.22 -26.08 -29.31
CA GLN A 12 -23.30 -26.31 -27.86
C GLN A 12 -22.10 -25.76 -27.06
N SER A 13 -20.92 -25.69 -27.67
CA SER A 13 -19.72 -25.16 -26.99
C SER A 13 -19.74 -23.62 -26.87
N ILE A 14 -20.39 -22.94 -27.81
CA ILE A 14 -20.51 -21.48 -27.83
C ILE A 14 -21.47 -21.02 -26.73
N ASP A 15 -22.59 -21.73 -26.54
CA ASP A 15 -23.59 -21.41 -25.50
C ASP A 15 -23.00 -21.51 -24.08
N LEU A 16 -22.19 -22.54 -23.80
CA LEU A 16 -21.51 -22.71 -22.52
C LEU A 16 -20.50 -21.61 -22.23
N THR A 17 -19.71 -21.20 -23.24
CA THR A 17 -18.75 -20.10 -23.08
C THR A 17 -19.42 -18.76 -22.83
N LEU A 18 -20.55 -18.50 -23.49
CA LEU A 18 -21.34 -17.28 -23.26
C LEU A 18 -21.96 -17.30 -21.87
N CYS A 19 -22.57 -18.40 -21.43
CA CYS A 19 -23.09 -18.53 -20.06
C CYS A 19 -22.01 -18.31 -19.00
N PHE A 20 -20.81 -18.85 -19.20
CA PHE A 20 -19.68 -18.63 -18.28
C PHE A 20 -19.24 -17.17 -18.25
N ALA A 21 -19.18 -16.50 -19.41
CA ALA A 21 -18.85 -15.09 -19.50
C ALA A 21 -19.91 -14.19 -18.84
N PHE A 22 -21.20 -14.49 -19.02
CA PHE A 22 -22.28 -13.75 -18.35
C PHE A 22 -22.24 -13.94 -16.83
N TYR A 23 -21.99 -15.16 -16.36
CA TYR A 23 -21.88 -15.45 -14.92
C TYR A 23 -20.67 -14.75 -14.29
N SER A 24 -19.51 -14.75 -14.97
CA SER A 24 -18.31 -14.06 -14.46
C SER A 24 -18.47 -12.54 -14.44
N LEU A 25 -19.10 -11.94 -15.46
CA LEU A 25 -19.44 -10.51 -15.46
C LEU A 25 -20.41 -10.15 -14.33
N PHE A 26 -21.40 -11.00 -14.07
CA PHE A 26 -22.34 -10.81 -12.96
C PHE A 26 -21.64 -10.85 -11.60
N LEU A 27 -20.75 -11.82 -11.39
CA LEU A 27 -19.94 -11.92 -10.17
C LEU A 27 -19.01 -10.71 -9.98
N LEU A 28 -18.36 -10.24 -11.05
CA LEU A 28 -17.51 -9.06 -11.01
C LEU A 28 -18.31 -7.81 -10.66
N PHE A 29 -19.50 -7.65 -11.22
CA PHE A 29 -20.38 -6.52 -10.91
C PHE A 29 -20.84 -6.55 -9.43
N LEU A 30 -21.21 -7.74 -8.93
CA LEU A 30 -21.59 -7.90 -7.52
C LEU A 30 -20.41 -7.59 -6.59
N ALA A 31 -19.22 -8.13 -6.89
CA ALA A 31 -18.01 -7.88 -6.12
C ALA A 31 -17.64 -6.38 -6.11
N ALA A 32 -17.72 -5.70 -7.25
CA ALA A 32 -17.46 -4.27 -7.36
C ALA A 32 -18.42 -3.45 -6.48
N ARG A 33 -19.71 -3.83 -6.42
CA ARG A 33 -20.69 -3.17 -5.56
C ARG A 33 -20.42 -3.41 -4.08
N ILE A 34 -20.01 -4.62 -3.69
CA ILE A 34 -19.64 -4.92 -2.30
C ILE A 34 -18.42 -4.09 -1.88
N VAL A 35 -17.37 -4.06 -2.72
CA VAL A 35 -16.17 -3.26 -2.42
C VAL A 35 -16.54 -1.78 -2.34
N TYR A 36 -17.31 -1.27 -3.29
CA TYR A 36 -17.70 0.14 -3.32
C TYR A 36 -18.57 0.51 -2.11
N HIS A 37 -19.59 -0.26 -1.78
CA HIS A 37 -20.55 0.10 -0.72
C HIS A 37 -20.09 -0.29 0.68
N CYS A 38 -19.29 -1.33 0.85
CA CYS A 38 -18.87 -1.81 2.17
C CYS A 38 -17.45 -1.38 2.51
N VAL A 39 -16.49 -1.54 1.59
CA VAL A 39 -15.07 -1.32 1.90
C VAL A 39 -14.73 0.16 1.89
N THR A 40 -15.20 0.93 0.90
CA THR A 40 -14.85 2.35 0.81
C THR A 40 -15.26 3.19 2.01
N PRO A 41 -16.48 3.09 2.59
CA PRO A 41 -16.82 3.92 3.75
C PRO A 41 -16.02 3.55 4.99
N ILE A 42 -15.74 2.25 5.20
CA ILE A 42 -14.93 1.79 6.33
C ILE A 42 -13.50 2.34 6.23
N VAL A 43 -12.89 2.26 5.06
CA VAL A 43 -11.54 2.75 4.81
C VAL A 43 -11.47 4.28 4.96
N LEU A 44 -12.47 5.01 4.44
CA LEU A 44 -12.53 6.47 4.59
C LEU A 44 -12.62 6.89 6.06
N VAL A 45 -13.52 6.29 6.82
CA VAL A 45 -13.66 6.59 8.26
C VAL A 45 -12.38 6.24 9.02
N ALA A 46 -11.77 5.09 8.73
CA ALA A 46 -10.51 4.69 9.35
C ALA A 46 -9.36 5.66 9.04
N ASN A 47 -9.24 6.13 7.79
CA ASN A 47 -8.23 7.09 7.38
C ASN A 47 -8.43 8.46 8.05
N VAL A 48 -9.68 8.94 8.13
CA VAL A 48 -10.00 10.20 8.82
C VAL A 48 -9.64 10.09 10.30
N TRP A 49 -9.99 8.98 10.95
CA TRP A 49 -9.63 8.74 12.34
C TRP A 49 -8.11 8.68 12.54
N ALA A 50 -7.40 7.95 11.68
CA ALA A 50 -5.95 7.84 11.72
C ALA A 50 -5.28 9.21 11.55
N TYR A 51 -5.79 10.06 10.65
CA TYR A 51 -5.29 11.42 10.47
C TYR A 51 -5.41 12.27 11.73
N PHE A 52 -6.58 12.29 12.39
CA PHE A 52 -6.73 13.04 13.65
C PHE A 52 -5.90 12.44 14.79
N PHE A 53 -5.77 11.11 14.83
CA PHE A 53 -4.96 10.42 15.82
C PHE A 53 -3.47 10.78 15.69
N THR A 54 -2.92 10.78 14.47
CA THR A 54 -1.51 11.16 14.25
C THR A 54 -1.26 12.62 14.61
N GLN A 55 -2.16 13.53 14.24
CA GLN A 55 -2.07 14.95 14.61
C GLN A 55 -2.07 15.14 16.13
N ARG A 56 -2.99 14.47 16.84
CA ARG A 56 -3.04 14.49 18.30
C ARG A 56 -1.76 13.94 18.92
N LYS A 57 -1.24 12.82 18.41
CA LYS A 57 0.00 12.22 18.90
C LYS A 57 1.22 13.09 18.65
N GLU A 58 1.27 13.78 17.52
CA GLU A 58 2.34 14.73 17.23
C GLU A 58 2.29 15.94 18.16
N HIS A 59 1.10 16.45 18.46
CA HIS A 59 0.92 17.51 19.47
C HIS A 59 1.38 17.05 20.85
N GLU A 60 0.90 15.90 21.33
CA GLU A 60 1.31 15.30 22.61
C GLU A 60 2.83 15.08 22.67
N ARG A 61 3.45 14.66 21.56
CA ARG A 61 4.91 14.50 21.45
C ARG A 61 5.61 15.85 21.61
N LYS A 62 5.18 16.88 20.88
CA LYS A 62 5.76 18.23 20.97
C LYS A 62 5.61 18.83 22.37
N GLU A 63 4.50 18.59 23.05
CA GLU A 63 4.30 19.02 24.44
C GLU A 63 5.25 18.31 25.41
N ARG A 64 5.39 16.98 25.28
CA ARG A 64 6.36 16.20 26.07
C ARG A 64 7.79 16.65 25.82
N GLU A 65 8.15 16.95 24.57
CA GLU A 65 9.47 17.47 24.18
C GLU A 65 9.74 18.88 24.74
N LYS A 66 8.70 19.70 25.01
CA LYS A 66 8.84 21.00 25.69
C LYS A 66 9.13 20.85 27.18
N GLU A 67 8.44 19.93 27.85
CA GLU A 67 8.59 19.70 29.29
C GLU A 67 9.85 18.89 29.62
N ASN A 68 10.14 17.88 28.80
CA ASN A 68 11.32 17.05 28.88
C ASN A 68 11.98 17.03 27.49
N PRO A 69 13.05 17.82 27.26
CA PRO A 69 13.76 17.75 25.98
C PRO A 69 14.12 16.29 25.72
N PRO A 70 14.00 15.81 24.47
CA PRO A 70 14.24 14.41 24.18
C PRO A 70 15.64 14.07 24.68
N VAL A 71 15.69 13.24 25.73
CA VAL A 71 16.90 12.50 26.09
C VAL A 71 17.23 11.78 24.82
N HIS A 72 18.21 12.33 24.09
CA HIS A 72 18.63 11.84 22.79
C HIS A 72 18.65 10.33 22.96
N MET A 73 17.78 9.62 22.21
CA MET A 73 17.73 8.17 22.23
C MET A 73 19.17 7.72 22.34
N LYS A 74 19.57 7.18 23.51
CA LYS A 74 20.99 6.90 23.78
C LYS A 74 21.44 6.15 22.53
N PRO A 75 22.41 6.69 21.76
CA PRO A 75 22.78 6.04 20.52
C PRO A 75 23.08 4.60 20.90
N TYR A 76 22.32 3.67 20.33
CA TYR A 76 22.56 2.24 20.49
C TYR A 76 24.08 2.05 20.39
N PRO A 77 24.70 1.30 21.33
CA PRO A 77 26.14 1.33 21.53
C PRO A 77 26.84 1.19 20.17
N ARG A 78 27.60 2.22 19.81
CA ARG A 78 28.25 2.45 18.50
C ARG A 78 29.34 1.42 18.15
N THR A 79 29.34 0.27 18.83
CA THR A 79 30.26 -0.86 18.68
C THR A 79 29.73 -1.94 17.74
N LEU A 80 28.48 -1.86 17.29
CA LEU A 80 27.98 -2.67 16.18
C LEU A 80 28.35 -1.98 14.87
N LYS A 81 29.11 -2.69 14.03
CA LYS A 81 29.55 -2.36 12.67
C LYS A 81 28.81 -1.17 12.01
N PRO A 82 29.54 -0.17 11.45
CA PRO A 82 28.90 0.98 10.82
C PRO A 82 27.94 0.56 9.70
N PHE A 83 26.88 1.34 9.50
CA PHE A 83 25.95 1.10 8.40
C PHE A 83 26.69 1.21 7.04
N PRO A 84 26.31 0.43 6.03
CA PRO A 84 27.01 0.40 4.74
C PRO A 84 26.67 1.59 3.82
N TRP A 85 25.99 2.63 4.32
CA TRP A 85 25.58 3.81 3.56
C TRP A 85 25.88 5.10 4.34
N GLY A 86 26.00 6.21 3.60
CA GLY A 86 26.23 7.54 4.18
C GLY A 86 27.45 7.59 5.10
N ASP A 87 27.27 8.17 6.28
CA ASP A 87 28.33 8.37 7.28
C ASP A 87 28.48 7.19 8.26
N GLY A 88 27.84 6.05 7.97
CA GLY A 88 27.86 4.84 8.79
C GLY A 88 27.16 4.94 10.16
N LYS A 89 26.64 6.13 10.51
CA LYS A 89 25.97 6.44 11.78
C LYS A 89 24.49 6.79 11.60
N THR A 90 24.11 7.24 10.41
CA THR A 90 22.75 7.65 10.07
C THR A 90 21.90 6.44 9.67
N HIS A 91 20.66 6.37 10.18
CA HIS A 91 19.70 5.35 9.75
C HIS A 91 19.41 5.49 8.25
N PHE A 92 18.96 4.39 7.64
CA PHE A 92 18.73 4.27 6.20
C PHE A 92 17.86 5.40 5.62
N PHE A 93 16.68 5.65 6.20
CA PHE A 93 15.74 6.63 5.65
C PHE A 93 16.27 8.07 5.66
N PRO A 94 16.86 8.59 6.77
CA PRO A 94 17.55 9.88 6.74
C PRO A 94 18.70 9.95 5.73
N ALA A 95 19.52 8.89 5.62
CA ALA A 95 20.64 8.87 4.69
C ALA A 95 20.18 8.91 3.22
N MET A 96 19.12 8.17 2.89
CA MET A 96 18.54 8.16 1.54
C MET A 96 17.80 9.45 1.21
N ARG A 97 17.15 10.09 2.19
CA ARG A 97 16.51 11.40 2.01
C ARG A 97 17.52 12.45 1.53
N LYS A 98 18.70 12.50 2.17
CA LYS A 98 19.81 13.36 1.76
C LYS A 98 20.36 12.99 0.39
N TYR A 99 20.53 11.69 0.11
CA TYR A 99 21.03 11.19 -1.17
C TYR A 99 20.10 11.53 -2.36
N TRP A 100 18.78 11.48 -2.14
CA TRP A 100 17.78 11.80 -3.16
C TRP A 100 17.41 13.29 -3.24
N GLY A 101 18.01 14.15 -2.42
CA GLY A 101 17.75 15.60 -2.47
C GLY A 101 16.37 16.00 -1.96
N PHE A 102 15.78 15.23 -1.04
CA PHE A 102 14.49 15.55 -0.38
C PHE A 102 14.67 16.38 0.91
N ASP A 103 15.88 16.85 1.19
CA ASP A 103 16.15 17.84 2.22
C ASP A 103 16.10 19.24 1.59
N PRO A 104 15.39 20.23 2.19
CA PRO A 104 15.46 21.63 1.74
C PRO A 104 16.84 22.25 2.00
#